data_AF-A0A8C0PSS2-F1
#
_entry.id   AF-A0A8C0PSS2-F1
#
_cell.length_a   1.000
_cell.length_b   1.000
_cell.length_c   1.000
_cell.angle_alpha   90.00
_cell.angle_beta   90.00
_cell.angle_gamma   90.00
#
_symmetry.space_group_name_H-M   'P 1'
#
loop_
_entity.id
_entity.type
_entity.pdbx_description
1 polymer ?
#
loop_
_entity_poly.entity_id
_entity_poly.type
_entity_poly.pdbx_seq_one_letter_code
_entity_poly.pdbx_strand_id
1 'polypeptide(L)'
;MRNDVSVARGPRKCGWNLVGARIPRGKVITTARGSSSGELEGHASSRLPPQPCSWGQSSDLLSRIDLDELMKKDEPPLDFPDTLEGFEYAFNEKGQLRHIKTGEPFVFNYREDLHRWNQKRYEALGEEGYGVIVLNPNENYIEVEKPKIHVQSSSDSSDEPAEKRERKDKVSKETKKRRDFYEKYRNPQREKEMMQLYIRENGSPEEHAIYVWDHFIAQSAAENVFFVAHSYGGLAFVELMIQREADVKSKVTAVALTDSVHNVWHQEAGKTIREWMRENCCNWVSSSEPLDTSVESMLPDCPRVSAGTDRHELTSWKSFPSIFKFFSEASEAKGGSPRPAPTRRSHRLKHEEL
;
A
#
# COMPACT_ATOMS: atom_id res chain seq x y z
N MET A 1 -0.55 -20.73 51.19
CA MET A 1 -0.79 -19.33 51.55
C MET A 1 0.53 -18.68 51.95
N ARG A 2 1.12 -17.89 51.06
CA ARG A 2 1.80 -16.63 51.31
C ARG A 2 2.22 -16.07 49.96
N ASN A 3 1.66 -14.90 49.67
CA ASN A 3 1.85 -14.11 48.47
C ASN A 3 3.21 -13.42 48.54
N ASP A 4 4.03 -13.57 47.50
CA ASP A 4 5.10 -12.63 47.20
C ASP A 4 4.84 -12.02 45.81
N VAL A 5 4.33 -10.81 45.85
CA VAL A 5 4.08 -9.94 44.69
C VAL A 5 5.41 -9.34 44.26
N SER A 6 5.90 -9.75 43.10
CA SER A 6 7.04 -9.13 42.43
C SER A 6 6.52 -8.15 41.37
N VAL A 7 6.69 -6.86 41.64
CA VAL A 7 6.30 -5.74 40.78
C VAL A 7 7.13 -5.74 39.49
N ALA A 8 6.48 -5.93 38.34
CA ALA A 8 7.11 -5.83 37.02
C ALA A 8 7.43 -4.36 36.68
N ARG A 9 8.71 -4.11 36.38
CA ARG A 9 9.25 -2.83 35.90
C ARG A 9 8.76 -2.56 34.48
N GLY A 10 8.21 -1.36 34.24
CA GLY A 10 7.78 -0.91 32.92
C GLY A 10 8.93 -0.81 31.89
N PRO A 11 8.60 -0.77 30.58
CA PRO A 11 9.59 -0.76 29.52
C PRO A 11 10.32 0.58 29.46
N ARG A 12 11.67 0.51 29.47
CA ARG A 12 12.57 1.65 29.26
C ARG A 12 12.60 1.98 27.77
N LYS A 13 12.35 3.25 27.43
CA LYS A 13 12.60 3.82 26.10
C LYS A 13 14.11 3.80 25.83
N CYS A 14 14.55 3.04 24.84
CA CYS A 14 15.89 3.15 24.27
C CYS A 14 15.81 4.04 23.03
N GLY A 15 16.25 5.29 23.16
CA GLY A 15 16.46 6.19 22.03
C GLY A 15 17.81 5.92 21.40
N TRP A 16 17.85 5.67 20.09
CA TRP A 16 19.06 5.70 19.30
C TRP A 16 18.88 6.73 18.19
N ASN A 17 19.73 7.75 18.24
CA ASN A 17 19.84 8.81 17.27
C ASN A 17 20.33 8.23 15.94
N LEU A 18 19.58 8.43 14.86
CA LEU A 18 20.13 8.43 13.50
C LEU A 18 20.00 9.84 12.92
N VAL A 19 21.16 10.36 12.51
CA VAL A 19 21.36 11.68 11.92
C VAL A 19 20.75 11.66 10.52
N GLY A 20 19.64 12.37 10.33
CA GLY A 20 19.02 12.58 9.03
C GLY A 20 19.74 13.67 8.23
N ALA A 21 20.25 13.30 7.05
CA ALA A 21 20.64 14.26 6.03
C ALA A 21 19.38 14.94 5.46
N ARG A 22 19.37 16.28 5.50
CA ARG A 22 18.31 17.14 4.94
C ARG A 22 18.38 17.14 3.41
N ILE A 23 17.30 16.73 2.75
CA ILE A 23 17.07 17.02 1.31
C ILE A 23 16.04 18.17 1.23
N PRO A 24 16.30 19.25 0.46
CA PRO A 24 15.39 20.39 0.39
C PRO A 24 14.15 20.11 -0.48
N ARG A 25 13.02 20.65 -0.05
CA ARG A 25 11.70 20.58 -0.70
C ARG A 25 11.69 21.32 -2.04
N GLY A 26 11.55 20.58 -3.13
CA GLY A 26 11.16 21.11 -4.45
C GLY A 26 9.64 21.18 -4.58
N LYS A 27 9.14 22.29 -5.14
CA LYS A 27 7.71 22.60 -5.34
C LYS A 27 7.05 21.57 -6.26
N VAL A 28 5.96 20.97 -5.79
CA VAL A 28 5.02 20.20 -6.61
C VAL A 28 4.15 21.19 -7.40
N ILE A 29 4.21 21.12 -8.73
CA ILE A 29 3.24 21.74 -9.63
C ILE A 29 2.28 20.63 -10.06
N THR A 30 1.04 20.74 -9.62
CA THR A 30 -0.10 19.92 -10.05
C THR A 30 -0.70 20.52 -11.32
N THR A 31 -0.89 19.70 -12.36
CA THR A 31 -1.86 20.00 -13.42
C THR A 31 -2.64 18.74 -13.78
N ALA A 32 -3.86 18.66 -13.25
CA ALA A 32 -4.93 17.84 -13.79
C ALA A 32 -5.67 18.63 -14.88
N ARG A 33 -5.95 18.01 -16.03
CA ARG A 33 -6.95 18.51 -16.98
C ARG A 33 -7.96 17.39 -17.25
N GLY A 34 -9.12 17.52 -16.61
CA GLY A 34 -10.38 17.01 -17.12
C GLY A 34 -10.93 18.02 -18.13
N SER A 35 -11.38 17.55 -19.28
CA SER A 35 -12.03 18.35 -20.31
C SER A 35 -13.54 18.13 -20.21
N SER A 36 -14.30 19.20 -19.94
CA SER A 36 -15.74 19.25 -20.20
C SER A 36 -16.05 20.52 -20.97
N SER A 37 -16.70 20.32 -22.11
CA SER A 37 -17.17 21.31 -23.08
C SER A 37 -18.25 22.23 -22.54
N GLY A 38 -18.31 23.46 -23.07
CA GLY A 38 -19.43 24.37 -22.87
C GLY A 38 -19.07 25.83 -23.17
N GLU A 39 -19.14 26.22 -24.43
CA GLU A 39 -19.17 27.61 -24.89
C GLU A 39 -20.44 28.32 -24.38
N LEU A 40 -20.33 29.56 -23.88
CA LEU A 40 -21.38 30.57 -24.02
C LEU A 40 -20.75 31.98 -24.06
N GLU A 41 -21.09 32.68 -25.14
CA GLU A 41 -20.70 34.05 -25.49
C GLU A 41 -21.28 35.12 -24.53
N GLY A 42 -20.60 36.27 -24.47
CA GLY A 42 -21.05 37.45 -23.74
C GLY A 42 -20.29 38.72 -24.10
N HIS A 43 -20.69 39.32 -25.23
CA HIS A 43 -20.59 40.72 -25.66
C HIS A 43 -19.73 41.75 -24.87
N ALA A 44 -18.74 42.28 -25.60
CA ALA A 44 -18.44 43.71 -25.88
C ALA A 44 -18.59 44.78 -24.78
N SER A 45 -17.50 45.54 -24.51
CA SER A 45 -17.33 46.88 -25.12
C SER A 45 -16.10 47.66 -24.62
N SER A 46 -15.34 48.16 -25.60
CA SER A 46 -14.61 49.45 -25.62
C SER A 46 -13.29 49.61 -24.83
N ARG A 47 -12.16 49.54 -25.55
CA ARG A 47 -11.37 50.71 -26.01
C ARG A 47 -10.07 50.26 -26.72
N LEU A 48 -9.91 50.70 -27.98
CA LEU A 48 -8.66 50.71 -28.75
C LEU A 48 -7.82 51.96 -28.37
N PRO A 49 -6.56 52.10 -28.85
CA PRO A 49 -5.37 51.36 -28.44
C PRO A 49 -4.25 52.37 -28.04
N PRO A 50 -3.02 51.91 -27.72
CA PRO A 50 -1.87 52.65 -28.23
C PRO A 50 -0.89 51.76 -29.01
N GLN A 51 -0.31 52.40 -30.02
CA GLN A 51 0.58 51.87 -31.06
C GLN A 51 1.90 51.27 -30.51
N PRO A 52 2.55 50.37 -31.26
CA PRO A 52 3.57 49.47 -30.76
C PRO A 52 4.95 50.14 -30.67
N CYS A 53 5.64 49.92 -29.55
CA CYS A 53 7.08 50.16 -29.45
C CYS A 53 7.82 48.91 -29.93
N SER A 54 8.56 49.06 -31.02
CA SER A 54 9.46 48.07 -31.59
C SER A 54 10.68 47.88 -30.70
N TRP A 55 10.69 46.78 -29.94
CA TRP A 55 11.93 46.19 -29.43
C TRP A 55 11.93 44.70 -29.75
N GLY A 56 12.80 44.34 -30.71
CA GLY A 56 13.57 43.11 -30.68
C GLY A 56 12.82 41.79 -30.87
N GLN A 57 12.74 41.36 -32.13
CA GLN A 57 12.53 39.97 -32.54
C GLN A 57 13.67 39.06 -32.04
N SER A 58 13.68 38.71 -30.76
CA SER A 58 14.60 37.69 -30.24
C SER A 58 13.96 36.69 -29.27
N SER A 59 12.74 36.93 -28.80
CA SER A 59 12.00 35.97 -27.96
C SER A 59 11.22 34.93 -28.77
N ASP A 60 11.00 35.16 -30.07
CA ASP A 60 10.05 34.38 -30.88
C ASP A 60 10.67 33.16 -31.59
N LEU A 61 11.99 32.98 -31.45
CA LEU A 61 12.69 31.77 -31.91
C LEU A 61 12.83 30.71 -30.81
N LEU A 62 12.86 31.12 -29.53
CA LEU A 62 12.96 30.20 -28.38
C LEU A 62 11.59 29.68 -27.93
N SER A 63 10.50 30.41 -28.18
CA SER A 63 9.12 29.97 -27.92
C SER A 63 8.61 28.90 -28.89
N ARG A 64 9.33 28.68 -30.00
CA ARG A 64 9.04 27.65 -31.02
C ARG A 64 9.80 26.34 -30.80
N ILE A 65 10.75 26.32 -29.88
CA ILE A 65 11.46 25.11 -29.52
C ILE A 65 10.66 24.47 -28.40
N ASP A 66 9.91 23.42 -28.74
CA ASP A 66 9.30 22.56 -27.73
C ASP A 66 10.45 21.91 -26.95
N LEU A 67 10.72 22.40 -25.73
CA LEU A 67 11.76 21.86 -24.86
C LEU A 67 11.51 20.37 -24.55
N ASP A 68 10.24 19.92 -24.52
CA ASP A 68 9.91 18.51 -24.31
C ASP A 68 10.23 17.68 -25.57
N GLU A 69 10.12 18.25 -26.76
CA GLU A 69 10.52 17.61 -28.03
C GLU A 69 12.05 17.61 -28.22
N LEU A 70 12.74 18.65 -27.74
CA LEU A 70 14.20 18.74 -27.73
C LEU A 70 14.82 17.77 -26.70
N MET A 71 14.24 17.67 -25.50
CA MET A 71 14.71 16.74 -24.46
C MET A 71 14.41 15.27 -24.81
N LYS A 72 13.40 14.99 -25.64
CA LYS A 72 13.18 13.64 -26.21
C LYS A 72 14.27 13.20 -27.18
N LYS A 73 15.01 14.14 -27.82
CA LYS A 73 16.10 13.80 -28.75
C LYS A 73 17.38 13.36 -28.05
N ASP A 74 17.59 13.77 -26.80
CA ASP A 74 18.78 13.45 -26.03
C ASP A 74 18.57 12.24 -25.09
N GLU A 75 17.36 11.70 -24.98
CA GLU A 75 17.13 10.43 -24.29
C GLU A 75 17.81 9.28 -25.07
N PRO A 76 18.66 8.47 -24.43
CA PRO A 76 19.28 7.30 -25.06
C PRO A 76 18.21 6.32 -25.58
N PRO A 77 18.53 5.55 -26.64
CA PRO A 77 17.62 4.53 -27.16
C PRO A 77 17.13 3.60 -26.06
N LEU A 78 15.84 3.24 -26.13
CA LEU A 78 15.22 2.22 -25.27
C LEU A 78 15.48 0.83 -25.86
N ASP A 79 16.75 0.56 -26.18
CA ASP A 79 17.21 -0.74 -26.66
C ASP A 79 17.94 -1.41 -25.50
N PHE A 80 17.30 -2.44 -24.96
CA PHE A 80 17.77 -3.15 -23.78
C PHE A 80 17.95 -4.63 -24.13
N PRO A 81 18.94 -5.30 -23.52
CA PRO A 81 19.03 -6.75 -23.60
C PRO A 81 17.72 -7.39 -23.10
N ASP A 82 17.46 -8.60 -23.59
CA ASP A 82 16.31 -9.45 -23.24
C ASP A 82 16.64 -10.51 -22.18
N THR A 83 17.92 -10.62 -21.79
CA THR A 83 18.42 -11.64 -20.87
C THR A 83 19.19 -11.04 -19.69
N LEU A 84 19.13 -11.68 -18.52
CA LEU A 84 19.90 -11.31 -17.33
C LEU A 84 21.39 -11.21 -17.63
N GLU A 85 21.94 -12.19 -18.36
CA GLU A 85 23.34 -12.18 -18.80
C GLU A 85 23.64 -10.98 -19.71
N GLY A 86 22.69 -10.60 -20.57
CA GLY A 86 22.80 -9.41 -21.41
C GLY A 86 22.89 -8.11 -20.60
N PHE A 87 22.22 -8.04 -19.44
CA PHE A 87 22.39 -6.95 -18.49
C PHE A 87 23.66 -7.04 -17.63
N GLU A 88 24.45 -8.10 -17.80
CA GLU A 88 25.58 -8.49 -16.95
C GLU A 88 25.20 -8.81 -15.51
N TYR A 89 23.99 -9.33 -15.28
CA TYR A 89 23.53 -9.79 -13.96
C TYR A 89 23.22 -11.28 -13.94
N ALA A 90 23.35 -11.89 -12.76
CA ALA A 90 22.92 -13.26 -12.51
C ALA A 90 22.51 -13.41 -11.04
N PHE A 91 21.69 -14.42 -10.75
CA PHE A 91 21.42 -14.81 -9.37
C PHE A 91 22.61 -15.60 -8.82
N ASN A 92 23.16 -15.17 -7.69
CA ASN A 92 24.17 -15.94 -6.97
C ASN A 92 23.55 -17.15 -6.24
N GLU A 93 24.37 -18.01 -5.64
CA GLU A 93 23.91 -19.19 -4.87
C GLU A 93 22.95 -18.87 -3.71
N LYS A 94 22.88 -17.61 -3.30
CA LYS A 94 21.97 -17.12 -2.24
C LYS A 94 20.67 -16.54 -2.80
N GLY A 95 20.43 -16.64 -4.11
CA GLY A 95 19.25 -16.09 -4.78
C GLY A 95 19.26 -14.56 -4.88
N GLN A 96 20.42 -13.91 -4.78
CA GLN A 96 20.54 -12.45 -4.91
C GLN A 96 20.96 -12.09 -6.33
N LEU A 97 20.26 -11.12 -6.93
CA LEU A 97 20.64 -10.55 -8.22
C LEU A 97 21.91 -9.70 -8.08
N ARG A 98 23.00 -10.15 -8.69
CA ARG A 98 24.32 -9.52 -8.63
C ARG A 98 24.91 -9.30 -10.01
N HIS A 99 25.67 -8.23 -10.17
CA HIS A 99 26.45 -8.02 -11.38
C HIS A 99 27.49 -9.14 -11.51
N ILE A 100 27.58 -9.79 -12.67
CA ILE A 100 28.40 -10.98 -12.91
C ILE A 100 29.89 -10.68 -12.64
N LYS A 101 30.37 -9.55 -13.14
CA LYS A 101 31.79 -9.15 -12.99
C LYS A 101 32.13 -8.56 -11.62
N THR A 102 31.34 -7.61 -11.10
CA THR A 102 31.69 -6.86 -9.89
C THR A 102 31.10 -7.46 -8.60
N GLY A 103 30.07 -8.31 -8.72
CA GLY A 103 29.33 -8.83 -7.57
C GLY A 103 28.44 -7.79 -6.88
N GLU A 104 28.30 -6.59 -7.44
CA GLU A 104 27.52 -5.52 -6.85
C GLU A 104 26.00 -5.78 -6.96
N PRO A 105 25.19 -5.25 -6.02
CA PRO A 105 23.73 -5.32 -6.13
C PRO A 105 23.22 -4.59 -7.37
N PHE A 106 22.01 -4.95 -7.82
CA PHE A 106 21.33 -4.23 -8.89
C PHE A 106 21.10 -2.75 -8.56
N VAL A 107 21.43 -1.88 -9.51
CA VAL A 107 21.29 -0.43 -9.39
C VAL A 107 20.04 0.04 -10.14
N PHE A 108 19.04 0.52 -9.38
CA PHE A 108 17.77 1.03 -9.92
C PHE A 108 17.94 2.40 -10.59
N ASN A 109 18.68 3.30 -9.95
CA ASN A 109 18.98 4.62 -10.51
C ASN A 109 20.30 4.58 -11.29
N TYR A 110 20.33 3.82 -12.39
CA TYR A 110 21.55 3.62 -13.18
C TYR A 110 22.06 4.94 -13.79
N ARG A 111 21.15 5.85 -14.14
CA ARG A 111 21.46 7.21 -14.60
C ARG A 111 20.67 8.24 -13.80
N GLU A 112 21.35 9.11 -13.06
CA GLU A 112 20.73 9.95 -12.02
C GLU A 112 19.53 10.80 -12.49
N ASP A 113 19.57 11.32 -13.72
CA ASP A 113 18.55 12.25 -14.26
C ASP A 113 17.57 11.61 -15.26
N LEU A 114 17.64 10.29 -15.50
CA LEU A 114 16.83 9.63 -16.52
C LEU A 114 15.86 8.62 -15.90
N HIS A 115 14.92 9.12 -15.09
CA HIS A 115 13.92 8.29 -14.42
C HIS A 115 13.11 7.41 -15.37
N ARG A 116 12.67 7.95 -16.52
CA ARG A 116 11.91 7.20 -17.53
C ARG A 116 12.73 6.07 -18.15
N TRP A 117 13.99 6.34 -18.47
CA TRP A 117 14.88 5.34 -19.05
C TRP A 117 15.26 4.27 -18.03
N ASN A 118 15.57 4.64 -16.78
CA ASN A 118 15.86 3.69 -15.71
C ASN A 118 14.66 2.77 -15.41
N GLN A 119 13.45 3.33 -15.43
CA GLN A 119 12.22 2.55 -15.31
C GLN A 119 12.10 1.53 -16.44
N LYS A 120 12.32 1.94 -17.69
CA LYS A 120 12.28 1.05 -18.86
C LYS A 120 13.39 -0.02 -18.83
N ARG A 121 14.58 0.33 -18.34
CA ARG A 121 15.70 -0.61 -18.12
C ARG A 121 15.35 -1.69 -17.10
N TYR A 122 14.71 -1.29 -16.00
CA TYR A 122 14.23 -2.22 -14.98
C TYR A 122 13.13 -3.14 -15.54
N GLU A 123 12.19 -2.59 -16.30
CA GLU A 123 11.11 -3.37 -16.93
C GLU A 123 11.68 -4.44 -17.87
N ALA A 124 12.66 -4.10 -18.72
CA ALA A 124 13.31 -5.05 -19.62
C ALA A 124 14.11 -6.13 -18.88
N LEU A 125 14.77 -5.80 -17.76
CA LEU A 125 15.42 -6.80 -16.90
C LEU A 125 14.40 -7.73 -16.21
N GLY A 126 13.22 -7.20 -15.90
CA GLY A 126 12.13 -7.94 -15.24
C GLY A 126 11.50 -9.02 -16.11
N GLU A 127 11.78 -9.07 -17.42
CA GLU A 127 11.31 -10.14 -18.30
C GLU A 127 11.94 -11.51 -17.95
N GLU A 128 13.08 -11.54 -17.25
CA GLU A 128 13.72 -12.77 -16.75
C GLU A 128 13.54 -12.99 -15.24
N GLY A 129 12.30 -12.97 -14.76
CA GLY A 129 12.00 -13.33 -13.38
C GLY A 129 10.58 -12.99 -12.96
N TYR A 130 10.33 -13.06 -11.65
CA TYR A 130 9.06 -12.58 -11.09
C TYR A 130 9.07 -11.04 -11.04
N GLY A 131 8.04 -10.40 -11.61
CA GLY A 131 7.71 -9.03 -11.24
C GLY A 131 7.25 -8.99 -9.78
N VAL A 132 7.86 -8.13 -8.96
CA VAL A 132 7.55 -8.02 -7.54
C VAL A 132 6.88 -6.69 -7.24
N ILE A 133 5.68 -6.75 -6.65
CA ILE A 133 4.98 -5.60 -6.08
C ILE A 133 4.97 -5.76 -4.57
N VAL A 134 5.46 -4.76 -3.84
CA VAL A 134 5.43 -4.72 -2.38
C VAL A 134 4.37 -3.73 -1.94
N LEU A 135 3.32 -4.23 -1.28
CA LEU A 135 2.25 -3.42 -0.73
C LEU A 135 2.51 -3.18 0.75
N ASN A 136 2.71 -1.91 1.12
CA ASN A 136 2.62 -1.47 2.50
C ASN A 136 1.30 -0.70 2.65
N PRO A 137 0.21 -1.36 3.06
CA PRO A 137 -1.09 -0.72 3.20
C PRO A 137 -1.22 0.14 4.46
N ASN A 138 -0.14 0.33 5.22
CA ASN A 138 -0.16 1.15 6.43
C ASN A 138 0.01 2.63 6.08
N GLU A 139 -0.49 3.49 6.96
CA GLU A 139 -0.28 4.95 6.88
C GLU A 139 -0.82 5.60 5.59
N ASN A 140 -1.95 5.12 5.05
CA ASN A 140 -2.61 5.72 3.88
C ASN A 140 -3.34 7.05 4.20
N TYR A 141 -2.69 7.94 4.93
CA TYR A 141 -3.21 9.25 5.29
C TYR A 141 -2.10 10.29 5.33
N ILE A 142 -2.48 11.55 5.16
CA ILE A 142 -1.61 12.71 5.33
C ILE A 142 -2.01 13.39 6.63
N GLU A 143 -1.05 13.62 7.51
CA GLU A 143 -1.27 14.41 8.73
C GLU A 143 -1.30 15.90 8.39
N VAL A 144 -2.40 16.57 8.71
CA VAL A 144 -2.56 18.02 8.53
C VAL A 144 -2.99 18.71 9.82
N GLU A 145 -2.55 19.94 10.02
CA GLU A 145 -2.93 20.72 11.21
C GLU A 145 -4.42 21.08 11.16
N LYS A 146 -5.17 20.80 12.24
CA LYS A 146 -6.59 21.18 12.32
C LYS A 146 -6.74 22.70 12.29
N PRO A 147 -7.62 23.25 11.43
CA PRO A 147 -7.94 24.66 11.47
C PRO A 147 -8.64 25.00 12.79
N LYS A 148 -8.18 26.06 13.46
CA LYS A 148 -8.78 26.52 14.72
C LYS A 148 -10.16 27.10 14.44
N ILE A 149 -11.22 26.32 14.69
CA ILE A 149 -12.59 26.83 14.65
C ILE A 149 -12.78 27.74 15.86
N HIS A 150 -12.84 29.05 15.62
CA HIS A 150 -13.23 30.01 16.65
C HIS A 150 -14.76 29.97 16.76
N VAL A 151 -15.28 29.15 17.69
CA VAL A 151 -16.71 29.15 18.00
C VAL A 151 -17.04 30.50 18.65
N GLN A 152 -17.64 31.40 17.85
CA GLN A 152 -18.31 32.57 18.39
C GLN A 152 -19.49 32.09 19.22
N SER A 153 -19.41 32.27 20.53
CA SER A 153 -20.52 32.00 21.45
C SER A 153 -21.72 32.86 21.02
N SER A 154 -22.77 32.21 20.54
CA SER A 154 -24.05 32.84 20.26
C SER A 154 -24.58 33.47 21.55
N SER A 155 -24.90 34.76 21.48
CA SER A 155 -25.60 35.49 22.52
C SER A 155 -27.05 35.69 22.09
N ASP A 156 -27.98 34.98 22.72
CA ASP A 156 -29.39 35.38 22.85
C ASP A 156 -30.07 34.42 23.83
N SER A 157 -30.90 34.80 24.80
CA SER A 157 -31.53 36.07 25.14
C SER A 157 -31.90 36.00 26.64
N SER A 158 -31.73 37.08 27.42
CA SER A 158 -32.40 37.19 28.74
C SER A 158 -32.96 38.58 28.92
N ASP A 159 -34.25 38.64 29.17
CA ASP A 159 -35.01 39.82 29.57
C ASP A 159 -34.96 39.88 31.11
N GLU A 160 -34.08 40.71 31.68
CA GLU A 160 -34.05 41.06 33.12
C GLU A 160 -33.14 42.29 33.39
N PRO A 161 -33.37 43.04 34.50
CA PRO A 161 -33.12 44.48 34.59
C PRO A 161 -31.65 44.92 34.77
N ALA A 162 -31.39 46.18 34.36
CA ALA A 162 -30.08 46.72 33.98
C ALA A 162 -29.01 46.86 35.09
N GLU A 163 -29.35 46.85 36.38
CA GLU A 163 -28.36 47.14 37.44
C GLU A 163 -27.58 45.92 37.96
N LYS A 164 -28.00 44.69 37.63
CA LYS A 164 -27.28 43.46 38.03
C LYS A 164 -26.30 42.95 36.95
N ARG A 165 -26.31 43.54 35.75
CA ARG A 165 -25.45 43.16 34.60
C ARG A 165 -24.00 43.63 34.75
N GLU A 166 -23.75 44.87 35.21
CA GLU A 166 -22.38 45.43 35.23
C GLU A 166 -21.42 44.74 36.21
N ARG A 167 -21.90 44.24 37.35
CA ARG A 167 -21.05 43.51 38.32
C ARG A 167 -20.80 42.05 37.90
N LYS A 168 -21.72 41.42 37.18
CA LYS A 168 -21.59 40.02 36.72
C LYS A 168 -20.73 39.92 35.45
N ASP A 169 -20.78 40.91 34.57
CA ASP A 169 -19.95 40.97 33.35
C ASP A 169 -18.47 41.26 33.65
N LYS A 170 -18.16 42.07 34.67
CA LYS A 170 -16.77 42.29 35.09
C LYS A 170 -16.14 41.03 35.69
N VAL A 171 -16.87 40.33 36.57
CA VAL A 171 -16.41 39.06 37.14
C VAL A 171 -16.31 37.95 36.07
N SER A 172 -17.25 37.88 35.13
CA SER A 172 -17.20 36.93 34.00
C SER A 172 -16.03 37.20 33.05
N LYS A 173 -15.80 38.47 32.66
CA LYS A 173 -14.65 38.86 31.82
C LYS A 173 -13.31 38.65 32.52
N GLU A 174 -13.24 38.88 33.83
CA GLU A 174 -12.03 38.67 34.62
C GLU A 174 -11.75 37.17 34.84
N THR A 175 -12.78 36.36 35.09
CA THR A 175 -12.65 34.90 35.20
C THR A 175 -12.27 34.27 33.86
N LYS A 176 -12.82 34.79 32.73
CA LYS A 176 -12.44 34.39 31.37
C LYS A 176 -11.00 34.77 31.05
N LYS A 177 -10.57 36.01 31.35
CA LYS A 177 -9.16 36.43 31.20
C LYS A 177 -8.21 35.62 32.07
N ARG A 178 -8.59 35.29 33.31
CA ARG A 178 -7.77 34.51 34.23
C ARG A 178 -7.69 33.04 33.80
N ARG A 179 -8.76 32.48 33.26
CA ARG A 179 -8.80 31.14 32.65
C ARG A 179 -7.96 31.11 31.38
N ASP A 180 -8.13 32.08 30.46
CA ASP A 180 -7.32 32.21 29.24
C ASP A 180 -5.83 32.45 29.53
N PHE A 181 -5.52 33.19 30.61
CA PHE A 181 -4.16 33.38 31.10
C PHE A 181 -3.58 32.06 31.61
N TYR A 182 -4.28 31.34 32.49
CA TYR A 182 -3.81 30.03 32.99
C TYR A 182 -3.73 28.95 31.90
N GLU A 183 -4.62 28.97 30.90
CA GLU A 183 -4.60 28.09 29.73
C GLU A 183 -3.35 28.33 28.86
N LYS A 184 -2.87 29.58 28.78
CA LYS A 184 -1.69 29.97 28.00
C LYS A 184 -0.36 29.53 28.64
N TYR A 185 -0.31 29.37 29.96
CA TYR A 185 0.89 28.95 30.69
C TYR A 185 0.90 27.48 31.10
N ARG A 186 -0.23 26.76 30.94
CA ARG A 186 -0.33 25.33 31.31
C ARG A 186 0.21 24.36 30.25
N ASN A 187 0.47 24.79 29.01
CA ASN A 187 1.09 23.93 27.99
C ASN A 187 1.87 24.71 26.92
N PRO A 188 3.20 24.89 27.07
CA PRO A 188 4.07 25.45 26.02
C PRO A 188 4.14 24.56 24.77
N GLN A 189 3.74 23.29 24.89
CA GLN A 189 3.51 22.35 23.80
C GLN A 189 2.00 22.20 23.60
N ARG A 190 1.31 23.23 23.09
CA ARG A 190 0.11 22.95 22.31
C ARG A 190 0.60 22.23 21.05
N GLU A 191 0.80 20.91 21.17
CA GLU A 191 0.85 20.03 20.01
C GLU A 191 -0.32 20.46 19.14
N LYS A 192 0.01 20.97 17.95
CA LYS A 192 -1.00 21.41 17.03
C LYS A 192 -1.86 20.18 16.78
N GLU A 193 -3.15 20.29 17.06
CA GLU A 193 -4.04 19.15 16.90
C GLU A 193 -3.98 18.74 15.43
N MET A 194 -3.43 17.58 15.13
CA MET A 194 -3.34 17.05 13.77
C MET A 194 -4.64 16.30 13.46
N MET A 195 -5.09 16.35 12.21
CA MET A 195 -6.09 15.43 11.67
C MET A 195 -5.45 14.59 10.57
N GLN A 196 -5.93 13.36 10.44
CA GLN A 196 -5.55 12.45 9.37
C GLN A 196 -6.50 12.65 8.19
N LEU A 197 -5.95 13.01 7.03
CA LEU A 197 -6.68 13.03 5.77
C LEU A 197 -6.31 11.75 4.99
N TYR A 198 -7.23 10.80 4.96
CA TYR A 198 -7.03 9.55 4.23
C TYR A 198 -6.91 9.79 2.72
N ILE A 199 -6.02 9.03 2.09
CA ILE A 199 -5.84 9.05 0.64
C ILE A 199 -7.13 8.50 0.02
N ARG A 200 -7.76 9.29 -0.85
CA ARG A 200 -9.02 8.92 -1.49
C ARG A 200 -8.86 7.58 -2.24
N GLU A 201 -9.83 6.69 -2.08
CA GLU A 201 -9.87 5.36 -2.72
C GLU A 201 -8.70 4.44 -2.33
N ASN A 202 -7.97 4.80 -1.29
CA ASN A 202 -6.82 4.07 -0.76
C ASN A 202 -6.75 4.22 0.77
N GLY A 203 -7.81 4.66 1.43
CA GLY A 203 -7.77 5.12 2.81
C GLY A 203 -7.64 4.00 3.83
N SER A 204 -8.06 2.78 3.46
CA SER A 204 -7.88 1.57 4.25
C SER A 204 -6.96 0.56 3.56
N PRO A 205 -6.45 -0.45 4.29
CA PRO A 205 -5.68 -1.54 3.68
C PRO A 205 -6.42 -2.29 2.58
N GLU A 206 -7.73 -2.47 2.73
CA GLU A 206 -8.61 -3.11 1.76
C GLU A 206 -8.75 -2.26 0.49
N GLU A 207 -9.09 -0.98 0.65
CA GLU A 207 -9.17 -0.03 -0.47
C GLU A 207 -7.85 0.05 -1.23
N HIS A 208 -6.72 0.03 -0.51
CA HIS A 208 -5.39 0.00 -1.11
C HIS A 208 -5.18 -1.26 -1.97
N ALA A 209 -5.51 -2.43 -1.45
CA ALA A 209 -5.36 -3.69 -2.19
C ALA A 209 -6.20 -3.70 -3.48
N ILE A 210 -7.44 -3.22 -3.40
CA ILE A 210 -8.34 -3.07 -4.55
C ILE A 210 -7.79 -2.06 -5.56
N TYR A 211 -7.34 -0.90 -5.08
CA TYR A 211 -6.76 0.14 -5.93
C TYR A 211 -5.57 -0.39 -6.73
N VAL A 212 -4.65 -1.10 -6.07
CA VAL A 212 -3.47 -1.66 -6.72
C VAL A 212 -3.85 -2.73 -7.73
N TRP A 213 -4.83 -3.58 -7.39
CA TRP A 213 -5.34 -4.56 -8.32
C TRP A 213 -5.86 -3.90 -9.60
N ASP A 214 -6.79 -2.97 -9.48
CA ASP A 214 -7.47 -2.35 -10.62
C ASP A 214 -6.50 -1.55 -11.52
N HIS A 215 -5.52 -0.88 -10.93
CA HIS A 215 -4.64 0.05 -11.66
C HIS A 215 -3.32 -0.58 -12.15
N PHE A 216 -2.85 -1.66 -11.52
CA PHE A 216 -1.55 -2.25 -11.86
C PHE A 216 -1.65 -3.75 -12.16
N ILE A 217 -2.20 -4.55 -11.24
CA ILE A 217 -2.13 -6.01 -11.37
C ILE A 217 -3.07 -6.52 -12.46
N ALA A 218 -4.31 -6.04 -12.52
CA ALA A 218 -5.30 -6.45 -13.52
C ALA A 218 -4.82 -6.16 -14.95
N GLN A 219 -4.15 -5.00 -15.14
CA GLN A 219 -3.66 -4.52 -16.43
C GLN A 219 -2.29 -5.07 -16.84
N SER A 220 -1.60 -5.79 -15.95
CA SER A 220 -0.28 -6.35 -16.24
C SER A 220 -0.35 -7.48 -17.29
N ALA A 221 0.75 -7.71 -18.01
CA ALA A 221 0.88 -8.83 -18.94
C ALA A 221 1.04 -10.21 -18.24
N ALA A 222 1.21 -10.23 -16.92
CA ALA A 222 1.49 -11.45 -16.18
C ALA A 222 0.27 -12.40 -16.14
N GLU A 223 0.40 -13.62 -16.66
CA GLU A 223 -0.68 -14.62 -16.64
C GLU A 223 -0.74 -15.45 -15.34
N ASN A 224 0.36 -15.41 -14.57
CA ASN A 224 0.52 -16.12 -13.31
C ASN A 224 0.89 -15.14 -12.21
N VAL A 225 -0.08 -14.79 -11.37
CA VAL A 225 0.12 -13.90 -10.23
C VAL A 225 0.13 -14.71 -8.94
N PHE A 226 1.10 -14.44 -8.07
CA PHE A 226 1.21 -15.06 -6.75
C PHE A 226 1.11 -13.97 -5.68
N PHE A 227 0.42 -14.27 -4.58
CA PHE A 227 0.31 -13.35 -3.44
C PHE A 227 1.03 -13.93 -2.23
N VAL A 228 1.79 -13.09 -1.53
CA VAL A 228 2.22 -13.35 -0.15
C VAL A 228 1.55 -12.30 0.73
N ALA A 229 0.64 -12.71 1.61
CA ALA A 229 -0.13 -11.81 2.46
C ALA A 229 0.12 -12.12 3.94
N HIS A 230 0.82 -11.20 4.61
CA HIS A 230 1.15 -11.33 6.03
C HIS A 230 0.07 -10.72 6.92
N SER A 231 -0.29 -11.41 8.01
CA SER A 231 -1.15 -10.87 9.05
C SER A 231 -2.48 -10.31 8.49
N TYR A 232 -2.76 -9.03 8.75
CA TYR A 232 -3.92 -8.31 8.24
C TYR A 232 -4.01 -8.31 6.70
N GLY A 233 -2.90 -8.48 5.99
CA GLY A 233 -2.89 -8.59 4.53
C GLY A 233 -3.81 -9.70 4.01
N GLY A 234 -4.05 -10.76 4.79
CA GLY A 234 -5.03 -11.77 4.40
C GLY A 234 -6.48 -11.29 4.43
N LEU A 235 -6.86 -10.37 5.34
CA LEU A 235 -8.18 -9.74 5.29
C LEU A 235 -8.32 -8.90 4.02
N ALA A 236 -7.32 -8.08 3.71
CA ALA A 236 -7.30 -7.26 2.50
C ALA A 236 -7.38 -8.12 1.22
N PHE A 237 -6.70 -9.27 1.19
CA PHE A 237 -6.81 -10.21 0.07
C PHE A 237 -8.21 -10.84 -0.05
N VAL A 238 -8.83 -11.22 1.06
CA VAL A 238 -10.21 -11.75 1.03
C VAL A 238 -11.21 -10.69 0.56
N GLU A 239 -11.03 -9.43 0.97
CA GLU A 239 -11.85 -8.32 0.47
C GLU A 239 -11.67 -8.11 -1.04
N LEU A 240 -10.42 -8.17 -1.53
CA LEU A 240 -10.13 -8.17 -2.96
C LEU A 240 -10.84 -9.33 -3.69
N MET A 241 -10.81 -10.54 -3.14
CA MET A 241 -11.51 -11.70 -3.69
C MET A 241 -13.03 -11.50 -3.75
N ILE A 242 -13.62 -10.88 -2.73
CA ILE A 242 -15.06 -10.59 -2.68
C ILE A 242 -15.43 -9.56 -3.76
N GLN A 243 -14.63 -8.52 -3.94
CA GLN A 243 -14.94 -7.44 -4.87
C GLN A 243 -14.56 -7.71 -6.33
N ARG A 244 -13.59 -8.60 -6.59
CA ARG A 244 -13.03 -8.87 -7.93
C ARG A 244 -12.93 -10.37 -8.23
N GLU A 245 -13.88 -11.17 -7.72
CA GLU A 245 -13.82 -12.64 -7.74
C GLU A 245 -13.39 -13.23 -9.08
N ALA A 246 -14.08 -12.86 -10.18
CA ALA A 246 -13.83 -13.44 -11.49
C ALA A 246 -12.40 -13.14 -11.99
N ASP A 247 -11.97 -11.89 -11.90
CA ASP A 247 -10.66 -11.46 -12.38
C ASP A 247 -9.55 -12.10 -11.55
N VAL A 248 -9.69 -12.10 -10.22
CA VAL A 248 -8.69 -12.66 -9.31
C VAL A 248 -8.54 -14.16 -9.56
N LYS A 249 -9.65 -14.90 -9.68
CA LYS A 249 -9.62 -16.34 -9.97
C LYS A 249 -9.01 -16.68 -11.32
N SER A 250 -9.11 -15.79 -12.31
CA SER A 250 -8.54 -16.02 -13.64
C SER A 250 -7.02 -15.86 -13.67
N LYS A 251 -6.48 -14.94 -12.85
CA LYS A 251 -5.08 -14.48 -12.96
C LYS A 251 -4.19 -14.96 -11.81
N VAL A 252 -4.75 -15.11 -10.61
CA VAL A 252 -4.00 -15.57 -9.43
C VAL A 252 -3.87 -17.09 -9.44
N THR A 253 -2.63 -17.55 -9.36
CA THR A 253 -2.28 -18.98 -9.36
C THR A 253 -2.25 -19.56 -7.96
N ALA A 254 -1.68 -18.85 -6.98
CA ALA A 254 -1.65 -19.28 -5.60
C ALA A 254 -1.42 -18.12 -4.61
N VAL A 255 -1.81 -18.33 -3.36
CA VAL A 255 -1.74 -17.33 -2.28
C VAL A 255 -1.11 -17.96 -1.04
N ALA A 256 0.03 -17.42 -0.63
CA ALA A 256 0.64 -17.75 0.65
C ALA A 256 0.22 -16.73 1.70
N LEU A 257 -0.54 -17.19 2.69
CA LEU A 257 -0.87 -16.42 3.86
C LEU A 257 0.17 -16.71 4.94
N THR A 258 0.66 -15.67 5.62
CA THR A 258 1.68 -15.85 6.68
C THR A 258 1.17 -15.25 7.97
N ASP A 259 0.79 -16.12 8.89
CA ASP A 259 0.13 -15.84 10.16
C ASP A 259 -1.06 -14.89 10.01
N SER A 260 -1.84 -15.14 8.96
CA SER A 260 -3.00 -14.32 8.61
C SER A 260 -4.13 -14.54 9.61
N VAL A 261 -4.79 -13.44 9.97
CA VAL A 261 -5.96 -13.41 10.85
C VAL A 261 -7.29 -13.30 10.08
N HIS A 262 -7.25 -13.54 8.76
CA HIS A 262 -8.45 -13.56 7.92
C HIS A 262 -9.51 -14.55 8.43
N ASN A 263 -10.77 -14.25 8.12
CA ASN A 263 -11.87 -15.11 8.49
C ASN A 263 -12.95 -15.07 7.41
N VAL A 264 -12.92 -16.04 6.52
CA VAL A 264 -13.84 -16.14 5.38
C VAL A 264 -15.32 -16.26 5.78
N TRP A 265 -15.62 -16.62 7.03
CA TRP A 265 -16.98 -16.71 7.55
C TRP A 265 -17.49 -15.37 8.07
N HIS A 266 -16.61 -14.55 8.65
CA HIS A 266 -16.95 -13.21 9.14
C HIS A 266 -16.88 -12.15 8.04
N GLN A 267 -16.03 -12.35 7.03
CA GLN A 267 -15.96 -11.50 5.84
C GLN A 267 -17.06 -11.86 4.81
N GLU A 268 -18.00 -12.73 5.17
CA GLU A 268 -19.14 -13.13 4.32
C GLU A 268 -18.73 -13.66 2.93
N ALA A 269 -17.58 -14.32 2.83
CA ALA A 269 -17.08 -14.82 1.55
C ALA A 269 -18.01 -15.90 0.97
N GLY A 270 -18.38 -15.72 -0.30
CA GLY A 270 -19.23 -16.64 -1.06
C GLY A 270 -18.70 -18.08 -1.05
N LYS A 271 -19.59 -19.06 -1.28
CA LYS A 271 -19.22 -20.49 -1.33
C LYS A 271 -18.07 -20.74 -2.32
N THR A 272 -18.16 -20.13 -3.50
CA THR A 272 -17.18 -20.23 -4.59
C THR A 272 -15.82 -19.68 -4.19
N ILE A 273 -15.76 -18.60 -3.40
CA ILE A 273 -14.51 -18.02 -2.88
C ILE A 273 -13.88 -18.96 -1.86
N ARG A 274 -14.67 -19.49 -0.92
CA ARG A 274 -14.20 -20.44 0.10
C ARG A 274 -13.65 -21.73 -0.50
N GLU A 275 -14.29 -22.26 -1.54
CA GLU A 275 -13.79 -23.42 -2.28
C GLU A 275 -12.47 -23.11 -2.98
N TRP A 276 -12.39 -21.96 -3.68
CA TRP A 276 -11.16 -21.54 -4.34
C TRP A 276 -10.00 -21.31 -3.35
N MET A 277 -10.26 -20.69 -2.20
CA MET A 277 -9.24 -20.50 -1.17
C MET A 277 -8.72 -21.82 -0.61
N ARG A 278 -9.59 -22.84 -0.48
CA ARG A 278 -9.16 -24.17 -0.03
C ARG A 278 -8.18 -24.83 -0.99
N GLU A 279 -8.31 -24.55 -2.28
CA GLU A 279 -7.51 -25.16 -3.34
C GLU A 279 -6.23 -24.38 -3.66
N ASN A 280 -6.27 -23.05 -3.56
CA ASN A 280 -5.22 -22.16 -4.08
C ASN A 280 -4.49 -21.38 -2.98
N CYS A 281 -4.91 -21.47 -1.71
CA CYS A 281 -4.27 -20.80 -0.59
C CYS A 281 -3.66 -21.78 0.41
N CYS A 282 -2.63 -21.34 1.12
CA CYS A 282 -2.12 -22.02 2.32
C CYS A 282 -1.69 -20.96 3.35
N ASN A 283 -1.98 -21.19 4.63
CA ASN A 283 -1.64 -20.28 5.73
C ASN A 283 -0.55 -20.87 6.63
N TRP A 284 0.64 -20.27 6.59
CA TRP A 284 1.76 -20.59 7.48
C TRP A 284 1.62 -19.79 8.78
N VAL A 285 1.13 -20.43 9.83
CA VAL A 285 0.81 -19.77 11.11
C VAL A 285 1.92 -19.90 12.14
N SER A 286 1.93 -18.97 13.09
CA SER A 286 2.82 -19.05 14.24
C SER A 286 2.52 -20.31 15.06
N SER A 287 3.55 -21.15 15.25
CA SER A 287 3.47 -22.42 15.96
C SER A 287 4.87 -22.88 16.37
N SER A 288 4.94 -23.56 17.51
CA SER A 288 6.17 -24.22 17.98
C SER A 288 6.50 -25.50 17.22
N GLU A 289 5.56 -26.02 16.43
CA GLU A 289 5.75 -27.23 15.63
C GLU A 289 6.74 -27.01 14.47
N PRO A 290 7.40 -28.06 13.96
CA PRO A 290 8.25 -27.96 12.79
C PRO A 290 7.52 -27.36 11.57
N LEU A 291 8.24 -26.64 10.72
CA LEU A 291 7.73 -26.07 9.46
C LEU A 291 6.93 -27.12 8.67
N ASP A 292 5.80 -26.69 8.10
CA ASP A 292 4.87 -27.49 7.29
C ASP A 292 4.05 -28.54 8.08
N THR A 293 4.18 -28.59 9.40
CA THR A 293 3.31 -29.44 10.24
C THR A 293 1.87 -28.91 10.18
N SER A 294 0.90 -29.76 9.82
CA SER A 294 -0.51 -29.38 9.74
C SER A 294 -1.05 -28.87 11.08
N VAL A 295 -1.78 -27.76 11.05
CA VAL A 295 -2.38 -27.14 12.24
C VAL A 295 -3.90 -27.12 12.06
N GLU A 296 -4.61 -27.91 12.85
CA GLU A 296 -6.08 -28.02 12.77
C GLU A 296 -6.77 -26.66 12.91
N SER A 297 -7.78 -26.42 12.07
CA SER A 297 -8.66 -25.25 12.16
C SER A 297 -10.05 -25.69 12.61
N MET A 298 -10.68 -24.88 13.46
CA MET A 298 -12.03 -25.13 13.97
C MET A 298 -13.10 -24.98 12.88
N LEU A 299 -12.83 -24.15 11.87
CA LEU A 299 -13.75 -23.89 10.75
C LEU A 299 -13.08 -24.24 9.41
N PRO A 300 -13.84 -24.74 8.43
CA PRO A 300 -13.32 -25.00 7.10
C PRO A 300 -12.80 -23.71 6.47
N ASP A 301 -11.51 -23.72 6.12
CA ASP A 301 -10.76 -22.63 5.52
C ASP A 301 -9.71 -23.21 4.56
N CYS A 302 -8.75 -22.41 4.11
CA CYS A 302 -7.54 -22.89 3.46
C CYS A 302 -6.68 -23.78 4.39
N PRO A 303 -5.89 -24.71 3.82
CA PRO A 303 -4.88 -25.46 4.56
C PRO A 303 -4.02 -24.56 5.45
N ARG A 304 -3.74 -25.05 6.67
CA ARG A 304 -2.99 -24.32 7.68
C ARG A 304 -1.84 -25.16 8.19
N VAL A 305 -0.64 -24.62 8.14
CA VAL A 305 0.59 -25.32 8.53
C VAL A 305 1.46 -24.45 9.42
N SER A 306 2.33 -25.06 10.22
CA SER A 306 3.27 -24.34 11.06
C SER A 306 4.31 -23.59 10.22
N ALA A 307 4.62 -22.35 10.61
CA ALA A 307 5.75 -21.60 10.08
C ALA A 307 7.11 -21.98 10.72
N GLY A 308 7.13 -22.90 11.69
CA GLY A 308 8.36 -23.26 12.42
C GLY A 308 8.86 -22.15 13.37
N THR A 309 7.96 -21.28 13.81
CA THR A 309 8.25 -20.21 14.77
C THR A 309 6.97 -19.75 15.47
N ASP A 310 7.11 -19.41 16.75
CA ASP A 310 6.14 -18.74 17.60
C ASP A 310 6.09 -17.21 17.39
N ARG A 311 7.03 -16.64 16.62
CA ARG A 311 7.11 -15.19 16.37
C ARG A 311 6.36 -14.81 15.12
N HIS A 312 5.22 -14.13 15.31
CA HIS A 312 4.35 -13.61 14.24
C HIS A 312 5.12 -12.91 13.11
N GLU A 313 6.05 -12.03 13.47
CA GLU A 313 6.84 -11.22 12.52
C GLU A 313 7.87 -12.03 11.72
N LEU A 314 8.22 -13.25 12.16
CA LEU A 314 9.20 -14.10 11.49
C LEU A 314 8.57 -15.14 10.56
N THR A 315 7.25 -15.29 10.57
CA THR A 315 6.54 -16.33 9.82
C THR A 315 6.85 -16.28 8.32
N SER A 316 6.84 -15.10 7.68
CA SER A 316 7.17 -14.99 6.26
C SER A 316 8.60 -15.41 5.94
N TRP A 317 9.58 -15.02 6.76
CA TRP A 317 10.98 -15.39 6.56
C TRP A 317 11.21 -16.90 6.79
N LYS A 318 10.65 -17.45 7.85
CA LYS A 318 10.81 -18.87 8.20
C LYS A 318 10.12 -19.79 7.20
N SER A 319 8.99 -19.36 6.65
CA SER A 319 8.22 -20.12 5.65
C SER A 319 8.66 -19.89 4.22
N PHE A 320 9.56 -18.93 3.94
CA PHE A 320 10.06 -18.61 2.60
C PHE A 320 10.35 -19.84 1.72
N PRO A 321 11.18 -20.82 2.13
CA PRO A 321 11.49 -21.96 1.27
C PRO A 321 10.26 -22.84 0.97
N SER A 322 9.35 -22.98 1.93
CA SER A 322 8.12 -23.76 1.74
C SER A 322 7.12 -23.03 0.84
N ILE A 323 6.97 -21.71 1.01
CA ILE A 323 6.10 -20.86 0.18
C ILE A 323 6.52 -20.93 -1.30
N PHE A 324 7.82 -20.81 -1.58
CA PHE A 324 8.29 -20.86 -2.97
C PHE A 324 8.16 -22.26 -3.56
N LYS A 325 8.32 -23.32 -2.76
CA LYS A 325 7.98 -24.68 -3.19
C LYS A 325 6.50 -24.80 -3.56
N PHE A 326 5.61 -24.29 -2.71
CA PHE A 326 4.17 -24.26 -2.96
C PHE A 326 3.81 -23.49 -4.24
N PHE A 327 4.45 -22.35 -4.50
CA PHE A 327 4.24 -21.60 -5.74
C PHE A 327 4.73 -22.35 -6.98
N SER A 328 5.89 -23.01 -6.93
CA SER A 328 6.38 -23.83 -8.03
C SER A 328 5.42 -24.97 -8.35
N GLU A 329 4.95 -25.70 -7.34
CA GLU A 329 3.98 -26.79 -7.50
C GLU A 329 2.65 -26.30 -8.09
N ALA A 330 2.15 -25.14 -7.64
CA ALA A 330 0.94 -24.53 -8.18
C ALA A 330 1.11 -24.10 -9.65
N SER A 331 2.27 -23.55 -10.00
CA SER A 331 2.59 -23.15 -11.38
C SER A 331 2.65 -24.36 -12.31
N GLU A 332 3.29 -25.45 -11.87
CA GLU A 332 3.38 -26.70 -12.63
C GLU A 332 1.99 -27.33 -12.82
N ALA A 333 1.15 -27.32 -11.80
CA ALA A 333 -0.21 -27.85 -11.86
C ALA A 333 -1.10 -27.08 -12.85
N LYS A 334 -0.92 -25.76 -12.96
CA LYS A 334 -1.65 -24.90 -13.91
C LYS A 334 -1.18 -25.10 -15.36
N GLY A 335 0.10 -25.40 -15.58
CA GLY A 335 0.68 -25.68 -16.90
C GLY A 335 0.53 -27.13 -17.38
N GLY A 336 0.27 -28.07 -16.47
CA GLY A 336 0.04 -29.47 -16.79
C GLY A 336 -1.37 -29.74 -17.30
N SER A 337 -1.49 -30.41 -18.46
CA SER A 337 -2.79 -30.94 -18.91
C SER A 337 -3.45 -31.81 -17.84
N PRO A 338 -4.79 -31.80 -17.66
CA PRO A 338 -5.46 -32.50 -16.57
C PRO A 338 -5.07 -33.99 -16.56
N ARG A 339 -4.42 -34.45 -15.49
CA ARG A 339 -4.25 -35.90 -15.29
C ARG A 339 -5.63 -36.52 -15.08
N PRO A 340 -6.00 -37.60 -15.80
CA PRO A 340 -7.26 -38.27 -15.57
C PRO A 340 -7.30 -38.77 -14.12
N ALA A 341 -8.40 -38.45 -13.44
CA ALA A 341 -8.63 -38.81 -12.04
C ALA A 341 -8.45 -40.33 -11.83
N PRO A 342 -7.81 -40.78 -10.74
CA PRO A 342 -7.73 -42.20 -10.44
C PRO A 342 -9.13 -42.71 -10.14
N THR A 343 -9.58 -43.68 -10.93
CA THR A 343 -10.84 -44.39 -10.72
C THR A 343 -10.84 -45.07 -9.36
N ARG A 344 -11.75 -44.63 -8.49
CA ARG A 344 -12.03 -45.24 -7.19
C ARG A 344 -12.48 -46.68 -7.39
N ARG A 345 -11.56 -47.63 -7.24
CA ARG A 345 -11.85 -49.08 -7.22
C ARG A 345 -12.71 -49.37 -5.99
N SER A 346 -13.99 -49.66 -6.19
CA SER A 346 -14.89 -50.08 -5.13
C SER A 346 -14.48 -51.45 -4.61
N HIS A 347 -13.95 -51.51 -3.39
CA HIS A 347 -13.91 -52.75 -2.63
C HIS A 347 -15.33 -53.10 -2.19
N ARG A 348 -16.02 -53.88 -3.03
CA ARG A 348 -17.27 -54.56 -2.67
C ARG A 348 -16.89 -55.76 -1.80
N LEU A 349 -17.03 -55.62 -0.49
CA LEU A 349 -17.01 -56.74 0.44
C LEU A 349 -18.18 -57.67 0.08
N LYS A 350 -17.87 -58.90 -0.33
CA LYS A 350 -18.85 -59.98 -0.45
C LYS A 350 -19.18 -60.44 0.97
N HIS A 351 -20.46 -60.34 1.34
CA HIS A 351 -21.00 -61.08 2.48
C HIS A 351 -21.35 -62.48 1.96
N GLU A 352 -20.71 -63.52 2.49
CA GLU A 352 -21.14 -64.90 2.31
C GLU A 352 -22.37 -65.15 3.21
N GLU A 353 -23.40 -65.77 2.64
CA GLU A 353 -24.51 -66.36 3.38
C GLU A 353 -24.07 -67.68 4.00
N LEU A 354 -24.32 -67.81 5.30
CA LEU A 354 -24.64 -69.06 5.99
C LEU A 354 -25.80 -68.78 6.94
#